data_AF-A0A349MCZ2-F1
#
_entry.id   AF-A0A349MCZ2-F1
#
_cell.length_a   1.000
_cell.length_b   1.000
_cell.length_c   1.000
_cell.angle_alpha   90.00
_cell.angle_beta   90.00
_cell.angle_gamma   90.00
#
_symmetry.space_group_name_H-M   'P 1'
#
loop_
_entity.id
_entity.type
_entity.pdbx_description
1 polymer ?
#
loop_
_entity_poly.entity_id
_entity_poly.type
_entity_poly.pdbx_seq_one_letter_code
_entity_poly.pdbx_strand_id
1 'polypeptide(L)'
;MSQIMRLRVILDTEEDVFRDIEIGTDAPLMHLHFAVLDAFGWEAGELASFFQSDESWSRGKEFSLLDMSDPMAEKESQSGDAMNQSTVGHLIPELGHRAIYVYDFLRMWCFYVEPLALEKANPEGAYPSLCHEFGTPPAFDSKDGDLLQDMDLPSEPEDDEPYRTGDPELDAYLDDDEDDDLGGGEHLSIDDLDDLI
;
A
#
# COMPACT_ATOMS: atom_id res chain seq x y z
N MET A 1 -28.65 11.89 -14.50
CA MET A 1 -27.75 11.71 -15.67
C MET A 1 -26.38 11.43 -15.07
N SER A 2 -25.76 10.29 -15.36
CA SER A 2 -24.39 10.04 -14.87
C SER A 2 -23.44 10.97 -15.61
N GLN A 3 -22.61 11.68 -14.85
CA GLN A 3 -21.56 12.55 -15.39
C GLN A 3 -20.27 11.76 -15.40
N ILE A 4 -19.50 11.89 -16.48
CA ILE A 4 -18.20 11.25 -16.61
C ILE A 4 -17.15 12.32 -16.39
N MET A 5 -16.20 12.01 -15.53
CA MET A 5 -15.04 12.83 -15.31
C MET A 5 -13.83 12.16 -15.94
N ARG A 6 -13.09 12.93 -16.74
CA ARG A 6 -11.80 12.52 -17.25
C ARG A 6 -10.73 12.97 -16.27
N LEU A 7 -10.06 12.02 -15.66
CA LEU A 7 -9.01 12.21 -14.66
C LEU A 7 -7.66 11.90 -15.29
N ARG A 8 -6.70 12.82 -15.17
CA ARG A 8 -5.30 12.53 -15.40
C ARG A 8 -4.67 12.05 -14.11
N VAL A 9 -4.05 10.89 -14.16
CA VAL A 9 -3.34 10.26 -13.05
C VAL A 9 -1.86 10.23 -13.41
N ILE A 10 -1.06 10.97 -12.66
CA ILE A 10 0.38 11.18 -12.89
C ILE A 10 1.13 10.46 -11.79
N LEU A 11 2.08 9.61 -12.14
CA LEU A 11 2.92 8.92 -11.18
C LEU A 11 4.09 9.82 -10.75
N ASP A 12 4.36 9.88 -9.45
CA ASP A 12 5.48 10.61 -8.88
C ASP A 12 6.78 9.79 -9.01
N THR A 13 7.39 9.89 -10.20
CA THR A 13 8.66 9.24 -10.57
C THR A 13 9.58 10.19 -11.31
N GLU A 14 10.85 9.81 -11.49
CA GLU A 14 11.82 10.59 -12.28
C GLU A 14 11.41 10.75 -13.74
N GLU A 15 10.78 9.72 -14.32
CA GLU A 15 10.22 9.77 -15.67
C GLU A 15 8.77 10.25 -15.66
N ASP A 16 8.40 10.99 -16.71
CA ASP A 16 7.02 11.43 -16.93
C ASP A 16 6.13 10.24 -17.31
N VAL A 17 5.33 9.76 -16.35
CA VAL A 17 4.37 8.67 -16.57
C VAL A 17 2.97 9.12 -16.14
N PHE A 18 2.01 9.07 -17.06
CA PHE A 18 0.62 9.40 -16.73
C PHE A 18 -0.41 8.62 -17.56
N ARG A 19 -1.64 8.56 -17.05
CA ARG A 19 -2.81 7.93 -17.67
C ARG A 19 -4.00 8.87 -17.59
N ASP A 20 -4.78 9.00 -18.67
CA ASP A 20 -6.07 9.68 -18.62
C ASP A 20 -7.18 8.62 -18.55
N ILE A 21 -7.96 8.63 -17.47
CA ILE A 21 -9.03 7.66 -17.18
C ILE A 21 -10.38 8.38 -17.15
N GLU A 22 -11.37 7.86 -17.87
CA GLU A 22 -12.76 8.30 -17.78
C GLU A 22 -13.53 7.43 -16.80
N ILE A 23 -14.20 8.05 -15.83
CA ILE A 23 -14.99 7.37 -14.81
C ILE A 23 -16.23 8.18 -14.42
N GLY A 24 -17.31 7.50 -14.03
CA GLY A 24 -18.51 8.17 -13.51
C GLY A 24 -18.24 8.88 -12.19
N THR A 25 -18.77 10.09 -12.01
CA THR A 25 -18.66 10.83 -10.74
C THR A 25 -19.40 10.13 -9.59
N ASP A 26 -20.40 9.31 -9.92
CA ASP A 26 -21.15 8.46 -8.99
C ASP A 26 -20.50 7.09 -8.75
N ALA A 27 -19.42 6.77 -9.46
CA ALA A 27 -18.72 5.51 -9.27
C ALA A 27 -18.00 5.48 -7.90
N PRO A 28 -17.97 4.33 -7.21
CA PRO A 28 -17.17 4.17 -5.99
C PRO A 28 -15.69 4.45 -6.23
N LEU A 29 -14.99 5.00 -5.23
CA LEU A 29 -13.53 5.20 -5.31
C LEU A 29 -12.77 3.89 -5.49
N MET A 30 -13.34 2.79 -5.01
CA MET A 30 -12.81 1.45 -5.25
C MET A 30 -12.69 1.13 -6.76
N HIS A 31 -13.62 1.61 -7.60
CA HIS A 31 -13.49 1.44 -9.06
C HIS A 31 -12.35 2.29 -9.64
N LEU A 32 -12.12 3.49 -9.10
CA LEU A 32 -10.99 4.32 -9.49
C LEU A 32 -9.66 3.67 -9.09
N HIS A 33 -9.56 3.11 -7.89
CA HIS A 33 -8.40 2.36 -7.42
C HIS A 33 -8.00 1.25 -8.41
N PHE A 34 -8.95 0.36 -8.75
CA PHE A 34 -8.66 -0.72 -9.69
C PHE A 34 -8.35 -0.22 -11.11
N ALA A 35 -9.05 0.84 -11.57
CA ALA A 35 -8.79 1.42 -12.89
C ALA A 35 -7.39 2.04 -13.00
N VAL A 36 -6.90 2.67 -11.92
CA VAL A 36 -5.52 3.17 -11.87
C VAL A 36 -4.54 2.00 -11.94
N LEU A 37 -4.68 0.98 -11.09
CA LEU A 37 -3.73 -0.13 -11.09
C LEU A 37 -3.71 -0.88 -12.43
N ASP A 38 -4.87 -1.14 -13.03
CA ASP A 38 -4.99 -1.77 -14.35
C ASP A 38 -4.30 -0.91 -15.44
N ALA A 39 -4.50 0.42 -15.43
CA ALA A 39 -3.89 1.32 -16.40
C ALA A 39 -2.36 1.40 -16.28
N PHE A 40 -1.81 1.13 -15.09
CA PHE A 40 -0.36 1.09 -14.85
C PHE A 40 0.21 -0.34 -14.89
N GLY A 41 -0.63 -1.36 -15.08
CA GLY A 41 -0.21 -2.76 -15.14
C GLY A 41 0.26 -3.33 -13.81
N TRP A 42 -0.22 -2.77 -12.69
CA TRP A 42 0.12 -3.20 -11.34
C TRP A 42 -1.00 -4.07 -10.75
N GLU A 43 -0.63 -5.03 -9.91
CA GLU A 43 -1.60 -5.89 -9.23
C GLU A 43 -2.24 -5.16 -8.06
N ALA A 44 -3.53 -5.43 -7.83
CA ALA A 44 -4.25 -4.97 -6.64
C ALA A 44 -4.04 -5.97 -5.50
N GLY A 45 -3.17 -5.61 -4.56
CA GLY A 45 -2.86 -6.44 -3.39
C GLY A 45 -2.51 -5.63 -2.14
N GLU A 46 -2.07 -4.39 -2.32
CA GLU A 46 -1.61 -3.55 -1.21
C GLU A 46 -2.65 -2.55 -0.74
N LEU A 47 -2.40 -2.00 0.46
CA LEU A 47 -3.21 -0.94 1.04
C LEU A 47 -3.05 0.36 0.24
N ALA A 48 -4.13 1.14 0.22
CA ALA A 48 -4.18 2.37 -0.54
C ALA A 48 -5.09 3.41 0.12
N SER A 49 -4.82 4.69 -0.14
CA SER A 49 -5.68 5.80 0.28
C SER A 49 -5.71 6.91 -0.78
N PHE A 50 -6.89 7.50 -0.99
CA PHE A 50 -7.04 8.75 -1.73
C PHE A 50 -7.10 9.92 -0.73
N PHE A 51 -6.54 11.05 -1.10
CA PHE A 51 -6.58 12.28 -0.33
C PHE A 51 -7.15 13.39 -1.20
N GLN A 52 -8.13 14.12 -0.70
CA GLN A 52 -8.53 15.38 -1.31
C GLN A 52 -7.35 16.35 -1.30
N SER A 53 -7.24 17.16 -2.36
CA SER A 53 -6.18 18.13 -2.48
C SER A 53 -6.61 19.40 -3.21
N ASP A 54 -5.77 20.43 -3.10
CA ASP A 54 -5.96 21.74 -3.69
C ASP A 54 -4.84 22.05 -4.71
N GLU A 55 -4.81 23.28 -5.22
CA GLU A 55 -3.77 23.73 -6.17
C GLU A 55 -2.34 23.62 -5.61
N SER A 56 -2.18 23.60 -4.30
CA SER A 56 -0.90 23.47 -3.59
C SER A 56 -0.50 22.02 -3.28
N TRP A 57 -1.32 21.04 -3.71
CA TRP A 57 -1.11 19.62 -3.41
C TRP A 57 -1.08 19.29 -1.91
N SER A 58 -1.84 20.04 -1.11
CA SER A 58 -1.99 19.77 0.33
C SER A 58 -2.87 18.53 0.56
N ARG A 59 -2.48 17.63 1.46
CA ARG A 59 -3.29 16.46 1.83
C ARG A 59 -4.43 16.88 2.75
N GLY A 60 -5.65 16.82 2.24
CA GLY A 60 -6.88 17.08 2.98
C GLY A 60 -7.51 15.80 3.51
N LYS A 61 -8.83 15.68 3.31
CA LYS A 61 -9.61 14.52 3.76
C LYS A 61 -9.11 13.22 3.11
N GLU A 62 -8.95 12.18 3.93
CA GLU A 62 -8.54 10.84 3.49
C GLU A 62 -9.75 9.94 3.17
N PHE A 63 -9.55 9.09 2.18
CA PHE A 63 -10.43 8.01 1.79
C PHE A 63 -9.64 6.71 1.67
N SER A 64 -9.68 5.86 2.71
CA SER A 64 -8.85 4.65 2.78
C SER A 64 -9.52 3.44 2.15
N LEU A 65 -8.72 2.51 1.61
CA LEU A 65 -9.19 1.25 1.05
C LEU A 65 -9.83 0.38 2.14
N LEU A 66 -9.24 0.39 3.34
CA LEU A 66 -9.80 -0.27 4.51
C LEU A 66 -10.73 0.68 5.26
N ASP A 67 -11.82 0.12 5.75
CA ASP A 67 -12.67 0.82 6.70
C ASP A 67 -11.95 0.87 8.05
N MET A 68 -11.27 1.99 8.30
CA MET A 68 -10.63 2.28 9.58
C MET A 68 -11.57 3.02 10.55
N SER A 69 -12.88 3.03 10.29
CA SER A 69 -13.83 3.64 11.22
C SER A 69 -13.89 2.82 12.51
N ASP A 70 -13.52 3.45 13.63
CA ASP A 70 -13.75 2.90 14.95
C ASP A 70 -15.25 3.04 15.29
N PRO A 71 -15.99 1.94 15.54
CA PRO A 71 -17.41 1.99 15.87
C PRO A 71 -17.70 2.68 17.21
N MET A 72 -16.69 2.90 18.05
CA MET A 72 -16.78 3.63 19.31
C MET A 72 -16.27 5.08 19.22
N ALA A 73 -15.63 5.47 18.11
CA ALA A 73 -15.16 6.84 17.94
C ALA A 73 -16.31 7.78 17.56
N GLU A 74 -16.28 8.98 18.14
CA GLU A 74 -17.21 10.04 17.77
C GLU A 74 -17.05 10.39 16.28
N LYS A 75 -18.15 10.62 15.56
CA LYS A 75 -18.15 10.84 14.10
C LYS A 75 -17.18 11.92 13.60
N GLU A 76 -16.80 12.86 14.46
CA GLU A 76 -15.88 13.96 14.14
C GLU A 76 -14.39 13.56 14.26
N SER A 77 -14.10 12.45 14.93
CA SER A 77 -12.76 11.85 15.07
C SER A 77 -12.50 10.73 14.08
N GLN A 78 -13.44 10.45 13.15
CA GLN A 78 -13.26 9.48 12.09
C GLN A 78 -12.43 10.11 10.97
N SER A 79 -11.14 9.79 10.92
CA SER A 79 -10.16 10.46 10.06
C SER A 79 -10.21 10.06 8.58
N GLY A 80 -11.09 9.15 8.17
CA GLY A 80 -11.24 8.82 6.75
C GLY A 80 -12.52 8.04 6.44
N ASP A 81 -13.14 8.35 5.30
CA ASP A 81 -14.25 7.56 4.77
C ASP A 81 -13.69 6.37 3.97
N ALA A 82 -14.34 5.21 4.01
CA ALA A 82 -13.87 4.09 3.20
C ALA A 82 -14.15 4.30 1.70
N MET A 83 -13.24 3.84 0.82
CA MET A 83 -13.36 3.94 -0.64
C MET A 83 -14.62 3.26 -1.20
N ASN A 84 -15.17 2.28 -0.49
CA ASN A 84 -16.41 1.58 -0.86
C ASN A 84 -17.68 2.40 -0.58
N GLN A 85 -17.62 3.37 0.33
CA GLN A 85 -18.73 4.23 0.73
C GLN A 85 -18.66 5.61 0.08
N SER A 86 -17.52 5.94 -0.52
CA SER A 86 -17.28 7.22 -1.19
C SER A 86 -17.22 7.09 -2.69
N THR A 87 -17.62 8.15 -3.39
CA THR A 87 -17.62 8.21 -4.86
C THR A 87 -16.51 9.12 -5.35
N VAL A 88 -16.22 9.02 -6.65
CA VAL A 88 -15.29 9.93 -7.35
C VAL A 88 -15.68 11.41 -7.13
N GLY A 89 -16.97 11.73 -7.14
CA GLY A 89 -17.46 13.09 -6.88
C GLY A 89 -17.29 13.55 -5.42
N HIS A 90 -17.19 12.64 -4.44
CA HIS A 90 -16.78 13.02 -3.10
C HIS A 90 -15.29 13.40 -3.07
N LEU A 91 -14.43 12.69 -3.80
CA LEU A 91 -12.99 12.98 -3.84
C LEU A 91 -12.70 14.26 -4.64
N ILE A 92 -13.29 14.41 -5.82
CA ILE A 92 -13.10 15.57 -6.71
C ILE A 92 -14.48 16.13 -7.08
N PRO A 93 -15.01 17.10 -6.31
CA PRO A 93 -16.35 17.63 -6.52
C PRO A 93 -16.49 18.51 -7.77
N GLU A 94 -15.42 19.18 -8.20
CA GLU A 94 -15.39 20.04 -9.37
C GLU A 94 -13.99 20.09 -10.02
N LEU A 95 -13.90 20.64 -11.23
CA LEU A 95 -12.67 20.67 -12.03
C LEU A 95 -11.51 21.47 -11.41
N GLY A 96 -11.76 22.29 -10.39
CA GLY A 96 -10.72 23.04 -9.67
C GLY A 96 -10.05 22.26 -8.54
N HIS A 97 -10.58 21.08 -8.18
CA HIS A 97 -10.05 20.25 -7.11
C HIS A 97 -9.09 19.21 -7.65
N ARG A 98 -8.15 18.78 -6.80
CA ARG A 98 -7.19 17.74 -7.11
C ARG A 98 -7.27 16.64 -6.08
N ALA A 99 -6.59 15.53 -6.33
CA ALA A 99 -6.44 14.48 -5.33
C ALA A 99 -5.05 13.85 -5.41
N ILE A 100 -4.62 13.30 -4.28
CA ILE A 100 -3.40 12.50 -4.20
C ILE A 100 -3.84 11.07 -3.93
N TYR A 101 -3.33 10.13 -4.70
CA TYR A 101 -3.54 8.70 -4.48
C TYR A 101 -2.23 8.08 -4.02
N VAL A 102 -2.25 7.44 -2.85
CA VAL A 102 -1.12 6.72 -2.31
C VAL A 102 -1.43 5.23 -2.37
N TYR A 103 -0.56 4.47 -3.05
CA TYR A 103 -0.62 3.02 -3.13
C TYR A 103 0.60 2.42 -2.46
N ASP A 104 0.40 1.34 -1.72
CA ASP A 104 1.43 0.63 -0.96
C ASP A 104 2.18 1.55 0.02
N PHE A 105 1.82 1.49 1.29
CA PHE A 105 2.44 2.30 2.34
C PHE A 105 3.89 1.91 2.68
N LEU A 106 4.39 0.76 2.19
CA LEU A 106 5.81 0.42 2.31
C LEU A 106 6.61 1.19 1.25
N ARG A 107 6.18 1.13 -0.01
CA ARG A 107 6.88 1.76 -1.14
C ARG A 107 6.49 3.22 -1.38
N MET A 108 5.40 3.67 -0.77
CA MET A 108 4.87 5.03 -0.84
C MET A 108 4.69 5.51 -2.29
N TRP A 109 4.08 4.68 -3.15
CA TRP A 109 3.78 5.10 -4.52
C TRP A 109 2.75 6.21 -4.50
N CYS A 110 3.14 7.39 -4.97
CA CYS A 110 2.30 8.57 -4.97
C CYS A 110 1.86 8.91 -6.40
N PHE A 111 0.57 9.19 -6.54
CA PHE A 111 -0.02 9.61 -7.80
C PHE A 111 -0.77 10.92 -7.60
N TYR A 112 -0.57 11.84 -8.53
CA TYR A 112 -1.30 13.10 -8.61
C TYR A 112 -2.49 12.94 -9.56
N VAL A 113 -3.68 13.26 -9.08
CA VAL A 113 -4.94 13.12 -9.82
C VAL A 113 -5.53 14.49 -10.10
N GLU A 114 -5.64 14.83 -11.38
CA GLU A 114 -6.18 16.10 -11.86
C GLU A 114 -7.40 15.87 -12.76
N PRO A 115 -8.54 16.54 -12.52
CA PRO A 115 -9.67 16.49 -13.43
C PRO A 115 -9.42 17.37 -14.67
N LEU A 116 -9.59 16.78 -15.85
CA LEU A 116 -9.41 17.45 -17.13
C LEU A 116 -10.72 17.95 -17.72
N ALA A 117 -11.78 17.14 -17.62
CA ALA A 117 -13.07 17.45 -18.21
C ALA A 117 -14.22 16.75 -17.47
N LEU A 118 -15.40 17.37 -17.53
CA LEU A 118 -16.64 16.81 -17.02
C LEU A 118 -17.67 16.77 -18.15
N GLU A 119 -18.07 15.57 -18.54
CA GLU A 119 -18.91 15.32 -19.71
C GLU A 119 -20.15 14.48 -19.33
N LYS A 120 -21.08 14.34 -20.26
CA LYS A 120 -22.23 13.44 -20.07
C LYS A 120 -21.84 12.04 -20.49
N ALA A 121 -22.26 11.04 -19.72
CA ALA A 121 -22.05 9.64 -20.08
C ALA A 121 -22.57 9.35 -21.48
N ASN A 122 -21.73 8.72 -22.31
CA ASN A 122 -22.15 8.17 -23.58
C ASN A 122 -23.02 6.92 -23.29
N PRO A 123 -24.24 6.80 -23.83
CA PRO A 123 -25.09 5.62 -23.63
C PRO A 123 -24.44 4.30 -24.06
N GLU A 124 -23.48 4.35 -25.00
CA GLU A 124 -22.76 3.17 -25.50
C GLU A 124 -21.35 3.03 -24.87
N GLY A 125 -20.96 3.94 -23.96
CA GLY A 125 -19.66 3.93 -23.30
C GLY A 125 -19.58 2.91 -22.17
N ALA A 126 -18.41 2.27 -22.02
CA ALA A 126 -18.06 1.47 -20.86
C ALA A 126 -17.11 2.27 -19.97
N TYR A 127 -17.40 2.33 -18.67
CA TYR A 127 -16.60 3.06 -17.68
C TYR A 127 -16.32 2.16 -16.46
N PRO A 128 -15.14 2.25 -15.83
CA PRO A 128 -14.01 3.12 -16.17
C PRO A 128 -13.33 2.74 -17.50
N SER A 129 -12.67 3.69 -18.16
CA SER A 129 -11.94 3.44 -19.41
C SER A 129 -10.65 4.24 -19.49
N LEU A 130 -9.58 3.62 -19.99
CA LEU A 130 -8.31 4.28 -20.27
C LEU A 130 -8.37 4.99 -21.64
N CYS A 131 -8.27 6.32 -21.63
CA CYS A 131 -8.36 7.14 -22.83
C CYS A 131 -7.01 7.49 -23.42
N HIS A 132 -6.00 7.67 -22.58
CA HIS A 132 -4.66 8.05 -23.00
C HIS A 132 -3.60 7.45 -22.07
N GLU A 133 -2.49 7.04 -22.66
CA GLU A 133 -1.34 6.48 -21.96
C GLU A 133 -0.06 7.18 -22.42
N PHE A 134 0.80 7.53 -21.47
CA PHE A 134 2.11 8.12 -21.71
C PHE A 134 3.15 7.63 -20.70
N GLY A 135 4.35 7.33 -21.19
CA GLY A 135 5.45 6.82 -20.35
C GLY A 135 5.28 5.35 -19.96
N THR A 136 6.40 4.74 -19.58
CA THR A 136 6.43 3.35 -19.09
C THR A 136 6.54 3.39 -17.58
N PRO A 137 5.58 2.84 -16.82
CA PRO A 137 5.68 2.80 -15.37
C PRO A 137 6.86 1.92 -14.95
N PRO A 138 7.54 2.26 -13.84
CA PRO A 138 8.55 1.37 -13.27
C PRO A 138 7.91 0.07 -12.79
N ALA A 139 8.77 -0.93 -12.54
CA ALA A 139 8.34 -2.13 -11.87
C ALA A 139 7.84 -1.79 -10.47
N PHE A 140 6.75 -2.44 -10.04
CA PHE A 140 6.10 -2.15 -8.77
C PHE A 140 7.05 -2.30 -7.57
N ASP A 141 7.99 -3.25 -7.62
CA ASP A 141 8.99 -3.59 -6.62
C ASP A 141 10.29 -2.78 -6.73
N SER A 142 10.38 -1.81 -7.65
CA SER A 142 11.65 -1.10 -7.91
C SER A 142 12.18 -0.30 -6.71
N LYS A 143 11.34 0.00 -5.72
CA LYS A 143 11.70 0.72 -4.49
C LYS A 143 12.20 -0.19 -3.37
N ASP A 144 12.17 -1.50 -3.52
CA ASP A 144 12.55 -2.44 -2.45
C ASP A 144 14.03 -2.32 -2.07
N GLY A 145 14.88 -2.01 -3.03
CA GLY A 145 16.31 -1.78 -2.79
C GLY A 145 16.57 -0.58 -1.87
N ASP A 146 15.81 0.51 -2.04
CA ASP A 146 15.92 1.71 -1.19
C ASP A 146 15.41 1.41 0.23
N LEU A 147 14.30 0.66 0.35
CA LEU A 147 13.74 0.26 1.65
C LEU A 147 14.74 -0.56 2.47
N LEU A 148 15.43 -1.51 1.82
CA LEU A 148 16.43 -2.35 2.48
C LEU A 148 17.69 -1.58 2.86
N GLN A 149 18.02 -0.51 2.13
CA GLN A 149 19.19 0.32 2.41
C GLN A 149 18.98 1.28 3.59
N ASP A 150 17.74 1.74 3.79
CA ASP A 150 17.34 2.54 4.97
C ASP A 150 17.11 1.69 6.22
N MET A 151 16.90 0.38 6.07
CA MET A 151 16.98 -0.56 7.18
C MET A 151 18.46 -0.80 7.50
N ASP A 152 18.97 -0.05 8.48
CA ASP A 152 20.30 -0.26 9.09
C ASP A 152 20.28 -1.62 9.83
N LEU A 153 20.28 -2.70 9.06
CA LEU A 153 20.51 -4.04 9.54
C LEU A 153 21.92 -4.01 10.14
N PRO A 154 22.09 -4.29 11.44
CA PRO A 154 23.42 -4.42 12.00
C PRO A 154 24.14 -5.45 11.15
N SER A 155 25.23 -5.03 10.50
CA SER A 155 26.15 -5.94 9.84
C SER A 155 26.44 -7.06 10.83
N GLU A 156 26.18 -8.31 10.45
CA GLU A 156 26.58 -9.44 11.28
C GLU A 156 28.04 -9.22 11.66
N PRO A 157 28.37 -9.15 12.97
CA PRO A 157 29.76 -9.06 13.35
C PRO A 157 30.47 -10.29 12.75
N GLU A 158 31.43 -10.08 11.86
CA GLU A 158 32.35 -11.12 11.39
C GLU A 158 33.35 -11.53 12.51
N ASP A 159 32.92 -11.47 13.78
CA ASP A 159 33.66 -12.04 14.89
C ASP A 159 32.98 -13.37 15.23
N ASP A 160 33.74 -14.46 15.07
CA ASP A 160 33.46 -15.81 15.57
C ASP A 160 33.41 -15.85 17.13
N GLU A 161 33.01 -14.75 17.78
CA GLU A 161 32.90 -14.66 19.23
C GLU A 161 31.41 -14.79 19.62
N PRO A 162 31.06 -15.75 20.49
CA PRO A 162 29.67 -15.98 20.89
C PRO A 162 29.09 -14.73 21.55
N TYR A 163 27.88 -14.37 21.11
CA TYR A 163 27.18 -13.16 21.54
C TYR A 163 27.01 -13.15 23.07
N ARG A 164 27.58 -12.14 23.75
CA ARG A 164 27.47 -12.01 25.20
C ARG A 164 26.25 -11.19 25.59
N THR A 165 25.29 -11.86 26.22
CA THR A 165 24.07 -11.26 26.77
C THR A 165 24.32 -10.54 28.10
N GLY A 166 25.48 -10.78 28.74
CA GLY A 166 25.84 -10.20 30.04
C GLY A 166 25.19 -10.93 31.23
N ASP A 167 24.44 -12.00 30.95
CA ASP A 167 23.95 -12.93 31.94
C ASP A 167 24.85 -14.18 31.93
N PRO A 168 25.54 -14.48 33.04
CA PRO A 168 26.50 -15.58 33.09
C PRO A 168 25.86 -16.97 32.95
N GLU A 169 24.56 -17.14 33.18
CA GLU A 169 23.89 -18.42 32.93
C GLU A 169 23.58 -18.61 31.45
N LEU A 170 23.10 -17.58 30.76
CA LEU A 170 22.83 -17.63 29.31
C LEU A 170 24.12 -17.69 28.49
N ASP A 171 25.13 -16.92 28.88
CA ASP A 171 26.42 -16.87 28.18
C ASP A 171 27.18 -18.21 28.30
N ALA A 172 26.91 -19.02 29.34
CA ALA A 172 27.48 -20.35 29.49
C ALA A 172 26.81 -21.39 28.58
N TYR A 173 25.52 -21.22 28.24
CA TYR A 173 24.84 -22.07 27.26
C TYR A 173 25.29 -21.77 25.83
N LEU A 174 25.52 -20.49 25.51
CA LEU A 174 25.97 -20.07 24.18
C LEU A 174 27.41 -20.50 23.87
N ASP A 175 28.23 -20.72 24.89
CA ASP A 175 29.62 -21.20 24.77
C ASP A 175 29.74 -22.72 24.61
N ASP A 176 28.70 -23.49 24.94
CA ASP A 176 28.75 -24.97 24.96
C ASP A 176 28.39 -25.60 23.59
N ASP A 177 27.97 -24.79 22.61
CA ASP A 177 27.52 -25.24 21.28
C ASP A 177 28.66 -25.37 20.23
N GLU A 178 29.93 -25.08 20.59
CA GLU A 178 31.06 -25.09 19.63
C GLU A 178 31.85 -26.40 19.53
N ASP A 179 31.57 -27.44 20.32
CA ASP A 179 32.28 -28.72 20.20
C ASP A 179 31.33 -29.95 20.10
N ASP A 180 31.40 -30.58 18.93
CA ASP A 180 31.11 -31.98 18.60
C ASP A 180 29.66 -32.47 18.32
N ASP A 181 29.46 -32.71 17.02
CA ASP A 181 29.09 -33.99 16.42
C ASP A 181 27.63 -34.50 16.53
N LEU A 182 27.05 -34.68 15.33
CA LEU A 182 25.82 -35.42 15.05
C LEU A 182 25.90 -36.86 15.61
N GLY A 183 25.50 -37.08 16.86
CA GLY A 183 25.71 -38.38 17.52
C GLY A 183 24.73 -38.76 18.63
N GLY A 184 23.44 -38.96 18.30
CA GLY A 184 22.57 -39.94 18.98
C GLY A 184 22.14 -39.64 20.43
N GLY A 185 20.99 -38.97 20.59
CA GLY A 185 20.22 -38.94 21.83
C GLY A 185 18.75 -39.25 21.53
N GLU A 186 18.20 -40.27 22.20
CA GLU A 186 16.93 -40.91 21.88
C GLU A 186 15.76 -39.92 21.85
N HIS A 187 15.07 -39.87 20.72
CA HIS A 187 13.81 -39.14 20.57
C HIS A 187 12.79 -39.78 21.52
N LEU A 188 12.54 -39.16 22.68
CA LEU A 188 11.36 -39.49 23.48
C LEU A 188 10.15 -39.20 22.60
N SER A 189 9.56 -40.24 22.02
CA SER A 189 8.28 -40.13 21.37
C SER A 189 7.24 -39.72 22.40
N ILE A 190 6.37 -38.80 22.01
CA ILE A 190 5.24 -38.28 22.78
C ILE A 190 4.29 -39.38 23.31
N ASP A 191 4.45 -40.63 22.86
CA ASP A 191 3.72 -41.81 23.31
C ASP A 191 4.16 -42.36 24.70
N ASP A 192 5.32 -41.97 25.23
CA ASP A 192 5.79 -42.45 26.56
C ASP A 192 5.29 -41.59 27.74
N LEU A 193 4.44 -40.57 27.49
CA LEU A 193 3.91 -39.65 28.50
C LEU A 193 2.47 -40.00 28.94
N ASP A 194 2.05 -41.25 28.87
CA ASP A 194 0.71 -41.68 29.34
C ASP A 194 0.73 -42.40 30.71
N ASP A 195 1.91 -42.73 31.25
CA ASP A 195 2.05 -43.48 32.51
C ASP A 195 2.39 -42.62 33.74
N LEU A 196 2.19 -41.30 33.67
CA LEU A 196 2.32 -40.41 34.83
C LEU A 196 0.98 -39.73 35.18
N ILE A 197 0.04 -40.55 35.69
CA ILE A 197 -1.11 -40.10 36.49
C ILE A 197 -1.02 -40.71 37.89
#